data_AF-A0A7X7DBD8-F1
#
_entry.id   AF-A0A7X7DBD8-F1
#
_cell.length_a   1.000
_cell.length_b   1.000
_cell.length_c   1.000
_cell.angle_alpha   90.00
_cell.angle_beta   90.00
_cell.angle_gamma   90.00
#
_symmetry.space_group_name_H-M   'P 1'
#
loop_
_entity.id
_entity.type
_entity.pdbx_description
1 polymer ?
#
loop_
_entity_poly.entity_id
_entity_poly.type
_entity_poly.pdbx_seq_one_letter_code
_entity_poly.pdbx_strand_id
1 'polypeptide(L)'
;MLDSPLVIAGEEIPSRLITGTGGAGNQEVLREALIASGTALTTVSIRKVDMRLGSEGPGLLGMLRELGIRPLPNTAGCRGAAEAVKTARLAREALGTNWVKLEVIADERTLL
;
A
#
# COMPACT_ATOMS: atom_id res chain seq x y z
N MET A 1 14.86 -20.54 9.44
CA MET A 1 13.73 -19.97 8.67
C MET A 1 12.74 -19.45 9.69
N LEU A 2 11.89 -18.47 9.36
CA LEU A 2 10.79 -18.15 10.28
C LEU A 2 9.75 -19.26 10.11
N ASP A 3 9.65 -20.14 11.11
CA ASP A 3 8.95 -21.43 11.00
C ASP A 3 7.42 -21.32 10.89
N SER A 4 6.85 -20.11 10.79
CA SER A 4 5.41 -19.89 10.60
C SER A 4 5.09 -18.56 9.89
N PRO A 5 4.06 -18.53 9.01
CA PRO A 5 3.63 -17.32 8.32
C PRO A 5 3.13 -16.25 9.30
N LEU A 6 3.12 -14.99 8.85
CA LEU A 6 2.46 -13.92 9.59
C LEU A 6 0.97 -13.99 9.33
N VAL A 7 0.15 -14.14 10.37
CA VAL A 7 -1.31 -14.17 10.23
C VAL A 7 -1.89 -12.82 10.64
N ILE A 8 -2.60 -12.15 9.73
CA ILE A 8 -3.32 -10.89 10.00
C ILE A 8 -4.78 -11.07 9.58
N ALA A 9 -5.72 -10.78 10.49
CA ALA A 9 -7.15 -10.92 10.24
C ALA A 9 -7.56 -12.27 9.60
N GLY A 10 -6.93 -13.37 10.05
CA GLY A 10 -7.20 -14.73 9.56
C GLY A 10 -6.50 -15.10 8.24
N GLU A 11 -5.77 -14.18 7.62
CA GLU A 11 -5.06 -14.40 6.36
C GLU A 11 -3.57 -14.61 6.59
N GLU A 12 -3.00 -15.64 5.95
CA GLU A 12 -1.57 -15.90 5.98
C GLU A 12 -0.80 -14.98 5.02
N ILE A 13 0.27 -14.37 5.52
CA ILE A 13 1.20 -13.53 4.78
C ILE A 13 2.57 -14.21 4.85
N PRO A 14 3.12 -14.68 3.71
CA PRO A 14 4.34 -15.48 3.69
C PRO A 14 5.61 -14.68 4.06
N SER A 15 5.55 -13.35 3.97
CA SER A 15 6.66 -12.46 4.34
C SER A 15 6.27 -11.56 5.51
N ARG A 16 7.18 -11.39 6.47
CA ARG A 16 7.03 -10.45 7.59
C ARG A 16 7.45 -9.02 7.24
N LEU A 17 8.02 -8.82 6.05
CA LEU A 17 8.39 -7.51 5.56
C LEU A 17 7.21 -6.90 4.82
N ILE A 18 6.62 -5.85 5.40
CA ILE A 18 5.58 -5.02 4.76
C ILE A 18 6.27 -3.77 4.22
N THR A 19 6.07 -3.44 2.95
CA THR A 19 6.73 -2.30 2.31
C THR A 19 5.75 -1.17 2.00
N GLY A 20 6.26 0.03 1.76
CA GLY A 20 5.50 1.12 1.16
C GLY A 20 5.97 1.38 -0.27
N THR A 21 5.26 2.25 -0.98
CA THR A 21 5.63 2.67 -2.34
C THR A 21 6.25 4.08 -2.40
N GLY A 22 6.36 4.75 -1.24
CA GLY A 22 7.02 6.06 -1.14
C GLY A 22 8.55 5.92 -1.22
N GLY A 23 9.23 6.97 -1.70
CA GLY A 23 10.69 7.05 -1.71
C GLY A 23 11.38 6.46 -2.94
N ALA A 24 10.67 5.71 -3.81
CA ALA A 24 11.24 5.23 -5.06
C ALA A 24 11.34 6.35 -6.11
N GLY A 25 12.51 6.50 -6.74
CA GLY A 25 12.76 7.55 -7.74
C GLY A 25 12.00 7.35 -9.05
N ASN A 26 11.63 6.11 -9.38
CA ASN A 26 10.79 5.76 -10.53
C ASN A 26 10.14 4.37 -10.34
N GLN A 27 9.30 3.96 -11.30
CA GLN A 27 8.57 2.69 -11.26
C GLN A 27 9.48 1.45 -11.38
N GLU A 28 10.58 1.53 -12.14
CA GLU A 28 11.49 0.40 -12.32
C GLU A 28 12.22 0.09 -11.00
N VAL A 29 12.76 1.11 -10.35
CA VAL A 29 13.41 0.99 -9.04
C VAL A 29 12.44 0.44 -7.99
N LEU A 30 11.18 0.88 -8.00
CA LEU A 30 10.16 0.32 -7.12
C LEU A 30 9.93 -1.17 -7.40
N ARG A 31 9.82 -1.55 -8.68
CA ARG A 31 9.61 -2.94 -9.09
C ARG A 31 10.75 -3.84 -8.61
N GLU A 32 11.99 -3.45 -8.88
CA GLU A 32 13.19 -4.18 -8.44
C GLU A 32 13.25 -4.31 -6.92
N ALA A 33 12.95 -3.24 -6.18
CA ALA A 33 12.92 -3.26 -4.72
C ALA A 33 11.84 -4.21 -4.18
N LEU A 34 10.65 -4.22 -4.78
CA LEU A 34 9.57 -5.13 -4.38
C LEU A 34 9.96 -6.59 -4.60
N ILE A 35 10.54 -6.91 -5.77
CA ILE A 35 11.04 -8.26 -6.08
C ILE A 35 12.13 -8.67 -5.08
N ALA A 36 13.14 -7.83 -4.88
CA ALA A 36 14.25 -8.12 -3.99
C ALA A 36 13.81 -8.29 -2.53
N SER A 37 12.79 -7.54 -2.10
CA SER A 37 12.28 -7.61 -0.73
C SER A 37 11.51 -8.90 -0.41
N GLY A 38 10.97 -9.58 -1.43
CA GLY A 38 10.06 -10.71 -1.23
C GLY A 38 8.81 -10.37 -0.41
N THR A 39 8.40 -9.10 -0.38
CA THR A 39 7.16 -8.69 0.30
C THR A 39 5.94 -9.34 -0.33
N ALA A 40 4.94 -9.66 0.49
CA ALA A 40 3.63 -10.10 0.03
C ALA A 40 2.53 -9.04 0.29
N LEU A 41 2.89 -7.94 0.95
CA LEU A 41 1.95 -6.88 1.34
C LEU A 41 2.62 -5.51 1.20
N THR A 42 2.04 -4.66 0.36
CA THR A 42 2.59 -3.32 0.08
C THR A 42 1.54 -2.25 0.31
N THR A 43 1.89 -1.24 1.12
CA THR A 43 0.98 -0.13 1.42
C THR A 43 0.88 0.84 0.26
N VAL A 44 -0.33 1.30 -0.05
CA VAL A 44 -0.61 2.25 -1.13
C VAL A 44 -1.46 3.42 -0.62
N SER A 45 -1.12 4.64 -1.01
CA SER A 45 -1.95 5.81 -0.69
C SER A 45 -3.03 5.98 -1.76
N ILE A 46 -4.30 5.95 -1.36
CA ILE A 46 -5.43 6.10 -2.28
C ILE A 46 -5.36 7.41 -3.09
N ARG A 47 -4.83 8.49 -2.52
CA ARG A 47 -4.62 9.76 -3.25
C ARG A 47 -3.68 9.59 -4.46
N LYS A 48 -2.75 8.64 -4.40
CA LYS A 48 -1.73 8.37 -5.42
C LYS A 48 -2.07 7.18 -6.31
N VAL A 49 -3.12 6.42 -5.98
CA VAL A 49 -3.56 5.26 -6.76
C VAL A 49 -4.03 5.66 -8.16
N ASP A 50 -4.41 6.93 -8.37
CA ASP A 50 -4.92 7.45 -9.65
C ASP A 50 -3.91 8.18 -10.55
N MET A 51 -2.61 8.22 -10.22
CA MET A 51 -1.72 9.17 -10.93
C MET A 51 -1.21 8.76 -12.32
N ARG A 52 -1.69 7.68 -12.96
CA ARG A 52 -1.39 7.38 -14.39
C ARG A 52 -2.54 6.72 -15.15
N LEU A 53 -3.69 7.38 -15.22
CA LEU A 53 -4.56 7.29 -16.41
C LEU A 53 -3.86 8.06 -17.55
N GLY A 54 -2.90 7.43 -18.23
CA GLY A 54 -2.24 8.05 -19.41
C GLY A 54 -0.72 7.95 -19.50
N SER A 55 -0.07 6.98 -18.86
CA SER A 55 1.34 6.66 -19.16
C SER A 55 1.44 5.19 -19.47
N GLU A 56 2.12 4.84 -20.56
CA GLU A 56 2.22 3.46 -21.04
C GLU A 56 2.71 2.51 -19.93
N GLY A 57 1.86 1.54 -19.56
CA GLY A 57 2.11 0.55 -18.50
C GLY A 57 0.92 0.34 -17.55
N PRO A 58 0.94 -0.74 -16.75
CA PRO A 58 -0.21 -1.19 -15.96
C PRO A 58 -0.47 -0.38 -14.66
N GLY A 59 0.25 0.74 -14.47
CA GLY A 59 0.19 1.54 -13.24
C GLY A 59 0.71 0.79 -12.00
N LEU A 60 0.62 1.42 -10.82
CA LEU A 60 1.09 0.80 -9.56
C LEU A 60 0.30 -0.46 -9.20
N LEU A 61 -1.04 -0.40 -9.28
CA LEU A 61 -1.88 -1.54 -8.92
C LEU A 61 -1.69 -2.72 -9.86
N GLY A 62 -1.49 -2.47 -11.15
CA GLY A 62 -1.21 -3.53 -12.11
C GLY A 62 0.17 -4.16 -11.89
N MET A 63 1.20 -3.38 -11.57
CA MET A 63 2.50 -3.90 -11.15
C MET A 63 2.39 -4.80 -9.91
N LEU A 64 1.67 -4.37 -8.86
CA LEU A 64 1.49 -5.20 -7.66
C LEU A 64 0.76 -6.50 -8.00
N ARG A 65 -0.24 -6.45 -8.89
CA ARG A 65 -0.98 -7.63 -9.36
C ARG A 65 -0.08 -8.62 -10.10
N GLU A 66 0.76 -8.14 -11.00
CA GLU A 66 1.73 -8.97 -11.73
C GLU A 66 2.73 -9.67 -10.79
N LEU A 67 3.15 -8.97 -9.74
CA LEU A 67 4.08 -9.50 -8.74
C LEU A 67 3.39 -10.39 -7.68
N GLY A 68 2.06 -10.54 -7.72
CA GLY A 68 1.30 -11.29 -6.71
C GLY A 68 1.30 -10.63 -5.32
N ILE A 69 1.54 -9.33 -5.25
CA ILE A 69 1.64 -8.57 -4.00
C ILE A 69 0.28 -7.98 -3.67
N ARG A 70 -0.21 -8.23 -2.44
CA ARG A 70 -1.48 -7.67 -1.96
C ARG A 70 -1.32 -6.16 -1.68
N PRO A 71 -2.16 -5.28 -2.26
CA PRO A 71 -2.18 -3.87 -1.87
C PRO A 71 -2.88 -3.68 -0.52
N LEU A 72 -2.27 -2.88 0.37
CA LEU A 72 -2.86 -2.43 1.64
C LEU A 72 -3.12 -0.92 1.57
N PRO A 73 -4.36 -0.44 1.41
CA PRO A 73 -4.60 0.99 1.35
C PRO A 73 -4.28 1.65 2.70
N ASN A 74 -3.74 2.87 2.65
CA ASN A 74 -3.51 3.70 3.83
C ASN A 74 -4.29 5.02 3.75
N THR A 75 -4.45 5.66 4.91
CA THR A 75 -5.07 7.00 5.01
C THR A 75 -4.03 8.11 5.15
N ALA A 76 -2.83 7.94 4.57
CA ALA A 76 -1.76 8.93 4.62
C ALA A 76 -2.24 10.33 4.20
N GLY A 77 -1.80 11.35 4.93
CA GLY A 77 -2.19 12.74 4.74
C GLY A 77 -3.56 13.12 5.30
N CYS A 78 -4.29 12.19 5.94
CA CYS A 78 -5.51 12.55 6.67
C CYS A 78 -5.16 13.19 8.02
N ARG A 79 -5.84 14.30 8.35
CA ARG A 79 -5.60 15.07 9.59
C ARG A 79 -6.62 14.82 10.69
N GLY A 80 -7.69 14.10 10.37
CA GLY A 80 -8.74 13.79 11.34
C GLY A 80 -9.48 12.50 11.01
N ALA A 81 -10.23 12.01 12.02
CA ALA A 81 -10.96 10.75 11.92
C ALA A 81 -11.98 10.74 10.76
N ALA A 82 -12.72 11.84 10.57
CA ALA A 82 -13.71 11.93 9.49
C ALA A 82 -13.08 11.76 8.10
N GLU A 83 -11.92 12.37 7.88
CA GLU A 83 -11.18 12.26 6.61
C GLU A 83 -10.61 10.86 6.43
N ALA A 84 -10.03 10.27 7.48
CA ALA A 84 -9.49 8.92 7.42
C ALA A 84 -10.58 7.86 7.14
N VAL A 85 -11.73 7.96 7.81
CA VAL A 85 -12.87 7.07 7.57
C VAL A 85 -13.40 7.22 6.14
N LYS A 86 -13.49 8.44 5.62
CA LYS A 86 -13.89 8.68 4.22
C LYS A 86 -12.90 8.04 3.25
N THR A 87 -11.59 8.25 3.45
CA THR A 87 -10.53 7.64 2.63
C THR A 87 -10.58 6.12 2.69
N ALA A 88 -10.76 5.53 3.87
CA ALA A 88 -10.87 4.09 4.03
C ALA A 88 -12.07 3.49 3.29
N ARG A 89 -13.24 4.17 3.30
CA ARG A 89 -14.41 3.74 2.53
C ARG A 89 -14.15 3.79 1.04
N LEU A 90 -13.55 4.86 0.53
CA LEU A 90 -13.16 4.97 -0.88
C LEU A 90 -12.18 3.86 -1.28
N ALA A 91 -11.19 3.58 -0.42
CA ALA A 91 -10.24 2.50 -0.61
C ALA A 91 -10.90 1.15 -0.77
N ARG A 92 -11.88 0.85 0.10
CA ARG A 92 -12.63 -0.39 0.07
C ARG A 92 -13.39 -0.55 -1.25
N GLU A 93 -14.10 0.48 -1.70
CA GLU A 93 -14.82 0.41 -2.97
C GLU A 93 -13.87 0.27 -4.17
N ALA A 94 -12.72 0.96 -4.15
CA ALA A 94 -11.75 0.93 -5.25
C ALA A 94 -10.94 -0.37 -5.34
N LEU A 95 -10.58 -0.96 -4.19
CA LEU A 95 -9.68 -2.12 -4.11
C LEU A 95 -10.38 -3.43 -3.72
N GLY A 96 -11.67 -3.38 -3.37
CA GLY A 96 -12.43 -4.54 -2.92
C GLY A 96 -11.89 -5.17 -1.63
N THR A 97 -11.33 -4.37 -0.71
CA THR A 97 -10.67 -4.85 0.51
C THR A 97 -11.26 -4.26 1.79
N ASN A 98 -11.35 -5.08 2.84
CA ASN A 98 -11.75 -4.65 4.17
C ASN A 98 -10.58 -4.17 5.05
N TRP A 99 -9.33 -4.27 4.54
CA TRP A 99 -8.14 -3.88 5.29
C TRP A 99 -7.75 -2.44 5.00
N VAL A 100 -7.33 -1.72 6.04
CA VAL A 100 -6.78 -0.37 5.91
C VAL A 100 -5.67 -0.15 6.93
N LYS A 101 -4.59 0.49 6.52
CA LYS A 101 -3.58 1.06 7.41
C LYS A 101 -4.05 2.46 7.82
N LEU A 102 -4.58 2.57 9.04
CA LEU A 102 -5.03 3.85 9.60
C LEU A 102 -3.82 4.73 9.94
N GLU A 103 -3.79 5.90 9.32
CA GLU A 103 -2.84 6.98 9.57
C GLU A 103 -3.62 8.28 9.73
N VAL A 104 -3.48 8.92 10.89
CA VAL A 104 -4.04 10.25 11.18
C VAL A 104 -2.92 11.08 11.78
N ILE A 105 -2.36 11.99 10.98
CA ILE A 105 -1.17 12.75 11.35
C ILE A 105 -1.58 14.18 11.65
N ALA A 106 -1.39 14.62 12.89
CA ALA A 106 -1.74 15.97 13.35
C ALA A 106 -0.62 16.99 13.11
N ASP A 107 0.64 16.54 13.10
CA ASP A 107 1.82 17.40 12.90
C ASP A 107 2.71 16.84 11.78
N GLU A 108 2.91 17.66 10.75
CA GLU A 108 3.74 17.36 9.59
C GLU A 108 5.24 17.49 9.88
N ARG A 109 5.64 18.14 10.98
CA ARG A 109 7.06 18.37 11.31
C ARG A 109 7.78 17.12 11.80
N THR A 110 7.05 16.18 12.40
CA THR A 110 7.64 14.96 12.97
C THR A 110 7.49 13.74 12.07
N LEU A 111 6.58 13.78 11.07
CA LEU A 111 6.16 12.61 10.30
C LEU A 111 5.97 12.87 8.78
N LEU A 112 6.75 13.80 8.21
CA LEU A 112 6.96 13.93 6.75
C LEU A 112 8.44 13.97 6.39
#